data_AF-A0A955D9Q3-F1
#
_entry.id   AF-A0A955D9Q3-F1
#
_cell.length_a   1.000
_cell.length_b   1.000
_cell.length_c   1.000
_cell.angle_alpha   90.00
_cell.angle_beta   90.00
_cell.angle_gamma   90.00
#
_symmetry.space_group_name_H-M   'P 1'
#
loop_
_entity.id
_entity.type
_entity.pdbx_description
1 polymer ?
#
loop_
_entity_poly.entity_id
_entity_poly.type
_entity_poly.pdbx_seq_one_letter_code
_entity_poly.pdbx_strand_id
1 'polypeptide(L)'
;MPVTPLSTTDPHPLARAAPTPSPLRDRQESFLQALGRHDAALDAAVPSSPFATAPDPLYTPTDALDRSLPAVAGTRAADPARAAAEQFVATTFLMPVLKEIRAQNNAAAPFGPTQAEKSLGPLMDAMLADRMVKSHQFALVDRIAADLRRVSTDRLAPDAPQPSDDASDGTPLATPAQQVRRAPL
;
A
#
# COMPACT_ATOMS: atom_id res chain seq x y z
N MET A 1 8.08 -72.16 -21.77
CA MET A 1 7.89 -71.26 -20.61
C MET A 1 6.52 -70.60 -20.75
N PRO A 2 5.54 -70.97 -19.91
CA PRO A 2 4.18 -70.45 -20.01
C PRO A 2 4.08 -69.01 -19.51
N VAL A 3 3.35 -68.17 -20.27
CA VAL A 3 2.99 -66.80 -19.91
C VAL A 3 1.59 -66.82 -19.27
N THR A 4 1.48 -66.39 -18.02
CA THR A 4 0.21 -66.18 -17.33
C THR A 4 -0.30 -64.75 -17.60
N PRO A 5 -1.57 -64.55 -18.02
CA PRO A 5 -2.18 -63.24 -18.07
C PRO A 5 -2.69 -62.81 -16.68
N LEU A 6 -2.36 -61.61 -16.25
CA LEU A 6 -2.91 -60.98 -15.04
C LEU A 6 -4.27 -60.34 -15.36
N SER A 7 -5.24 -60.74 -14.56
CA SER A 7 -6.66 -60.43 -14.68
C SER A 7 -7.02 -58.96 -14.54
N THR A 8 -8.03 -58.61 -15.32
CA THR A 8 -9.03 -57.56 -15.17
C THR A 8 -9.75 -57.60 -13.80
N THR A 9 -10.41 -56.47 -13.47
CA THR A 9 -11.48 -56.26 -12.45
C THR A 9 -11.04 -55.57 -11.16
N ASP A 10 -11.32 -54.26 -11.02
CA ASP A 10 -12.51 -53.75 -10.29
C ASP A 10 -12.51 -52.19 -10.21
N PRO A 11 -13.55 -51.46 -10.65
CA PRO A 11 -13.73 -50.05 -10.32
C PRO A 11 -14.54 -49.88 -9.03
N HIS A 12 -13.84 -49.53 -7.94
CA HIS A 12 -14.46 -49.17 -6.66
C HIS A 12 -15.37 -47.92 -6.80
N PRO A 13 -16.61 -47.93 -6.26
CA PRO A 13 -17.45 -46.75 -6.21
C PRO A 13 -16.90 -45.74 -5.18
N LEU A 14 -16.62 -44.52 -5.65
CA LEU A 14 -16.22 -43.37 -4.84
C LEU A 14 -17.35 -42.96 -3.88
N ALA A 15 -17.28 -43.43 -2.64
CA ALA A 15 -18.04 -42.88 -1.54
C ALA A 15 -17.59 -41.43 -1.29
N ARG A 16 -18.47 -40.47 -1.55
CA ARG A 16 -18.30 -39.05 -1.19
C ARG A 16 -18.17 -38.91 0.32
N ALA A 17 -16.94 -38.78 0.81
CA ALA A 17 -16.68 -38.37 2.19
C ALA A 17 -17.18 -36.92 2.38
N ALA A 18 -18.03 -36.72 3.39
CA ALA A 18 -18.46 -35.40 3.81
C ALA A 18 -17.26 -34.58 4.31
N PRO A 19 -17.19 -33.27 4.04
CA PRO A 19 -16.09 -32.43 4.52
C PRO A 19 -16.14 -32.34 6.04
N THR A 20 -15.11 -32.86 6.70
CA THR A 20 -14.89 -32.70 8.13
C THR A 20 -14.71 -31.21 8.47
N PRO A 21 -15.43 -30.66 9.48
CA PRO A 21 -15.26 -29.28 9.90
C PRO A 21 -13.82 -29.10 10.44
N SER A 22 -13.08 -28.18 9.83
CA SER A 22 -11.69 -27.90 10.20
C SER A 22 -11.66 -26.86 11.32
N PRO A 23 -11.07 -27.16 12.50
CA PRO A 23 -11.03 -26.24 13.65
C PRO A 23 -10.22 -24.96 13.37
N LEU A 24 -9.45 -24.95 12.28
CA LEU A 24 -8.71 -23.78 11.81
C LEU A 24 -9.65 -22.67 11.32
N ARG A 25 -10.80 -23.03 10.71
CA ARG A 25 -11.74 -22.08 10.11
C ARG A 25 -12.51 -21.31 11.19
N ASP A 26 -12.94 -22.00 12.23
CA ASP A 26 -13.59 -21.38 13.40
C ASP A 26 -12.68 -20.36 14.10
N ARG A 27 -11.37 -20.62 14.10
CA ARG A 27 -10.35 -19.73 14.67
C ARG A 27 -10.12 -18.46 13.82
N GLN A 28 -10.28 -18.57 12.50
CA GLN A 28 -10.19 -17.43 11.59
C GLN A 28 -11.44 -16.53 11.71
N GLU A 29 -12.63 -17.12 11.80
CA GLU A 29 -13.87 -16.37 11.93
C GLU A 29 -13.98 -15.65 13.28
N SER A 30 -13.57 -16.31 14.37
CA SER A 30 -13.51 -15.67 15.70
C SER A 30 -12.48 -14.53 15.76
N PHE A 31 -11.35 -14.64 15.05
CA PHE A 31 -10.37 -13.56 14.96
C PHE A 31 -10.90 -12.34 14.18
N LEU A 32 -11.58 -12.57 13.05
CA LEU A 32 -12.22 -11.50 12.28
C LEU A 32 -13.34 -10.81 13.08
N GLN A 33 -14.11 -11.59 13.86
CA GLN A 33 -15.15 -11.05 14.73
C GLN A 33 -14.59 -10.26 15.92
N ALA A 34 -13.41 -10.61 16.43
CA ALA A 34 -12.71 -9.84 17.45
C ALA A 34 -12.23 -8.49 16.90
N LEU A 35 -11.65 -8.46 15.69
CA LEU A 35 -11.14 -7.23 15.09
C LEU A 35 -12.25 -6.19 14.84
N GLY A 36 -13.43 -6.62 14.40
CA GLY A 36 -14.56 -5.72 14.13
C GLY A 36 -15.20 -5.09 15.38
N ARG A 37 -14.91 -5.59 16.59
CA ARG A 37 -15.48 -5.06 17.85
C ARG A 37 -14.69 -3.89 18.44
N HIS A 38 -13.47 -3.62 17.97
CA HIS A 38 -12.62 -2.57 18.54
C HIS A 38 -12.88 -1.16 17.98
N ASP A 39 -13.59 -1.03 16.84
CA ASP A 39 -13.90 0.29 16.27
C ASP A 39 -15.05 1.02 17.00
N ALA A 40 -15.96 0.28 17.65
CA ALA A 40 -17.14 0.88 18.30
C ALA A 40 -16.88 1.44 19.72
N ALA A 41 -15.67 1.26 20.28
CA ALA A 41 -15.37 1.60 21.68
C ALA A 41 -14.43 2.81 21.85
N LEU A 42 -13.96 3.43 20.77
CA LEU A 42 -13.01 4.56 20.86
C LEU A 42 -13.67 5.94 21.00
N ASP A 43 -15.00 6.03 21.02
CA ASP A 43 -15.73 7.31 21.13
C ASP A 43 -16.22 7.64 22.56
N ALA A 44 -15.91 6.80 23.55
CA ALA A 44 -16.46 6.95 24.90
C ALA A 44 -15.49 6.59 26.03
N ALA A 45 -14.33 7.25 26.12
CA ALA A 45 -13.60 7.41 27.40
C ALA A 45 -12.36 8.31 27.23
N VAL A 46 -12.54 9.63 27.42
CA VAL A 46 -11.43 10.53 27.81
C VAL A 46 -11.51 10.73 29.32
N PRO A 47 -10.66 10.08 30.14
CA PRO A 47 -10.57 10.39 31.56
C PRO A 47 -9.74 11.67 31.77
N SER A 48 -10.43 12.71 32.24
CA SER A 48 -9.86 13.96 32.76
C SER A 48 -8.87 13.69 33.88
N SER A 49 -7.59 14.04 33.69
CA SER A 49 -6.56 13.93 34.72
C SER A 49 -6.65 15.05 35.76
N PRO A 50 -6.59 14.77 37.08
CA PRO A 50 -6.66 15.75 38.15
C PRO A 50 -5.27 16.15 38.70
N PHE A 51 -4.32 16.52 37.84
CA PHE A 51 -3.01 17.03 38.27
C PHE A 51 -2.81 18.47 37.78
N ALA A 52 -3.66 19.37 38.28
CA ALA A 52 -3.43 20.80 38.21
C ALA A 52 -2.52 21.20 39.39
N THR A 53 -1.22 21.06 39.18
CA THR A 53 -0.20 21.71 40.03
C THR A 53 -0.18 23.21 39.70
N ALA A 54 -0.26 24.04 40.73
CA ALA A 54 -0.33 25.49 40.66
C ALA A 54 0.78 26.12 39.79
N PRO A 55 0.48 27.15 38.98
CA PRO A 55 1.49 27.88 38.23
C PRO A 55 2.24 28.86 39.14
N ASP A 56 3.57 28.76 39.11
CA ASP A 56 4.50 29.77 39.65
C ASP A 56 4.26 31.14 38.96
N PRO A 57 4.11 32.25 39.70
CA PRO A 57 3.74 33.55 39.11
C PRO A 57 4.92 34.36 38.53
N LEU A 58 6.05 33.73 38.18
CA LEU A 58 7.24 34.44 37.67
C LEU A 58 7.62 34.14 36.21
N TYR A 59 6.70 33.59 35.42
CA TYR A 59 6.90 33.44 33.97
C TYR A 59 5.91 34.30 33.20
N THR A 60 6.34 35.50 32.80
CA THR A 60 5.65 36.36 31.84
C THR A 60 6.17 36.08 30.43
N PRO A 61 5.42 35.42 29.54
CA PRO A 61 5.74 35.38 28.12
C PRO A 61 5.19 36.65 27.46
N THR A 62 5.90 37.78 27.58
CA THR A 62 5.53 39.03 26.89
C THR A 62 6.66 39.63 26.07
N ASP A 63 7.64 38.84 25.63
CA ASP A 63 8.68 39.35 24.73
C ASP A 63 9.15 38.29 23.73
N ALA A 64 8.49 38.23 22.57
CA ALA A 64 9.06 37.82 21.28
C ALA A 64 7.98 37.92 20.19
N LEU A 65 7.36 39.09 20.05
CA LEU A 65 6.82 39.56 18.78
C LEU A 65 8.01 39.94 17.88
N ASP A 66 8.80 38.97 17.44
CA ASP A 66 9.74 39.14 16.31
C ASP A 66 10.19 37.80 15.70
N ARG A 67 9.25 37.11 15.05
CA ARG A 67 9.58 36.17 13.96
C ARG A 67 8.60 36.39 12.81
N SER A 68 8.60 37.60 12.27
CA SER A 68 8.41 37.78 10.83
C SER A 68 9.67 37.26 10.13
N LEU A 69 9.87 35.94 10.17
CA LEU A 69 10.82 35.29 9.29
C LEU A 69 10.14 35.19 7.92
N PRO A 70 10.84 35.49 6.82
CA PRO A 70 10.30 35.22 5.50
C PRO A 70 9.90 33.75 5.47
N ALA A 71 8.72 33.45 4.93
CA ALA A 71 8.30 32.09 4.65
C ALA A 71 9.44 31.39 3.90
N VAL A 72 10.23 30.58 4.62
CA VAL A 72 11.14 29.63 4.01
C VAL A 72 10.21 28.61 3.38
N ALA A 73 9.85 28.88 2.13
CA ALA A 73 9.21 27.96 1.20
C ALA A 73 10.17 26.79 0.95
N GLY A 74 10.35 25.95 1.97
CA GLY A 74 11.43 24.96 2.04
C GLY A 74 11.16 23.84 3.03
N THR A 75 9.97 23.74 3.63
CA THR A 75 9.46 22.42 4.00
C THR A 75 9.18 21.68 2.70
N ARG A 76 10.24 21.10 2.13
CA ARG A 76 10.18 20.23 0.97
C ARG A 76 9.10 19.19 1.30
N ALA A 77 7.94 19.33 0.69
CA ALA A 77 6.82 18.44 0.92
C ALA A 77 7.36 17.01 0.83
N ALA A 78 6.98 16.16 1.80
CA ALA A 78 7.43 14.77 1.84
C ALA A 78 7.15 14.16 0.47
N ASP A 79 8.21 13.81 -0.27
CA ASP A 79 8.09 13.32 -1.64
C ASP A 79 7.69 11.83 -1.58
N PRO A 80 6.42 11.50 -1.86
CA PRO A 80 5.92 10.14 -1.70
C PRO A 80 6.60 9.17 -2.68
N ALA A 81 6.99 9.65 -3.86
CA ALA A 81 7.70 8.84 -4.85
C ALA A 81 9.10 8.46 -4.36
N ARG A 82 9.79 9.39 -3.67
CA ARG A 82 11.08 9.09 -3.04
C ARG A 82 10.93 8.10 -1.90
N ALA A 83 9.96 8.29 -1.01
CA ALA A 83 9.72 7.37 0.11
C ALA A 83 9.43 5.92 -0.37
N ALA A 84 8.59 5.78 -1.40
CA ALA A 84 8.30 4.49 -2.01
C ALA A 84 9.54 3.85 -2.67
N ALA A 85 10.35 4.65 -3.38
CA ALA A 85 11.60 4.19 -3.97
C ALA A 85 12.60 3.72 -2.91
N GLU A 86 12.74 4.45 -1.80
CA GLU A 86 13.61 4.09 -0.68
C GLU A 86 13.20 2.73 -0.08
N GLN A 87 11.91 2.56 0.20
CA GLN A 87 11.38 1.31 0.75
C GLN A 87 11.52 0.13 -0.21
N PHE A 88 11.33 0.37 -1.51
CA PHE A 88 11.56 -0.65 -2.53
C PHE A 88 13.02 -1.11 -2.54
N VAL A 89 13.97 -0.16 -2.47
CA VAL A 89 15.40 -0.49 -2.47
C VAL A 89 15.79 -1.23 -1.19
N ALA A 90 15.30 -0.77 -0.03
CA ALA A 90 15.53 -1.42 1.25
C ALA A 90 15.08 -2.89 1.24
N THR A 91 13.84 -3.12 0.81
CA THR A 91 13.21 -4.45 0.86
C THR A 91 13.81 -5.41 -0.17
N THR A 92 14.07 -4.93 -1.39
CA THR A 92 14.45 -5.79 -2.51
C THR A 92 15.94 -6.10 -2.56
N PHE A 93 16.79 -5.14 -2.18
CA PHE A 93 18.24 -5.27 -2.33
C PHE A 93 18.99 -5.42 -1.01
N LEU A 94 18.62 -4.65 0.02
CA LEU A 94 19.38 -4.63 1.27
C LEU A 94 18.95 -5.75 2.22
N MET A 95 17.65 -5.96 2.42
CA MET A 95 17.16 -6.99 3.34
C MET A 95 17.69 -8.41 3.01
N PRO A 96 17.75 -8.88 1.74
CA PRO A 96 18.32 -10.20 1.43
C PRO A 96 19.81 -10.30 1.79
N VAL A 97 20.59 -9.24 1.57
CA VAL A 97 22.02 -9.20 1.90
C VAL A 97 22.22 -9.25 3.42
N LEU A 98 21.46 -8.46 4.18
CA LEU A 98 21.52 -8.46 5.65
C LEU A 98 21.11 -9.81 6.25
N LYS A 99 20.08 -10.45 5.67
CA LYS A 99 19.67 -11.80 6.04
C LYS A 99 20.79 -12.81 5.84
N GLU A 100 21.49 -12.75 4.71
CA GLU A 100 22.60 -13.67 4.41
C GLU A 100 23.79 -13.44 5.36
N ILE A 101 24.14 -12.18 5.63
CA ILE A 101 25.17 -11.84 6.63
C ILE A 101 24.83 -12.44 8.00
N ARG A 102 23.56 -12.35 8.42
CA ARG A 102 23.13 -13.01 9.67
C ARG A 102 23.23 -14.53 9.56
N ALA A 103 22.79 -15.12 8.46
CA ALA A 103 22.81 -16.58 8.27
C ALA A 103 24.22 -17.17 8.35
N GLN A 104 25.23 -16.38 7.99
CA GLN A 104 26.65 -16.76 8.07
C GLN A 104 27.23 -16.67 9.49
N ASN A 105 26.50 -16.12 10.47
CA ASN A 105 26.96 -16.06 11.85
C ASN A 105 26.96 -17.46 12.50
N ASN A 106 28.09 -18.14 12.39
CA ASN A 106 28.38 -19.45 12.98
C ASN A 106 29.23 -19.32 14.26
N ALA A 107 28.91 -18.36 15.13
CA ALA A 107 29.58 -18.26 16.42
C ALA A 107 29.35 -19.52 17.27
N ALA A 108 30.42 -20.03 17.88
CA ALA A 108 30.35 -21.15 18.81
C ALA A 108 29.59 -20.76 20.09
N ALA A 109 29.00 -21.74 20.78
CA ALA A 109 28.38 -21.52 22.08
C ALA A 109 29.43 -20.98 23.10
N PRO A 110 29.07 -20.01 23.98
CA PRO A 110 27.74 -19.46 24.26
C PRO A 110 27.35 -18.20 23.44
N PHE A 111 28.13 -17.84 22.44
CA PHE A 111 27.94 -16.59 21.65
C PHE A 111 27.19 -16.80 20.34
N GLY A 112 26.64 -18.00 20.12
CA GLY A 112 25.83 -18.32 18.95
C GLY A 112 24.48 -17.59 18.95
N PRO A 113 23.79 -17.52 17.79
CA PRO A 113 22.51 -16.84 17.67
C PRO A 113 21.47 -17.40 18.63
N THR A 114 21.00 -16.56 19.55
CA THR A 114 19.97 -16.95 20.53
C THR A 114 18.60 -17.04 19.87
N GLN A 115 17.64 -17.72 20.51
CA GLN A 115 16.26 -17.80 19.99
C GLN A 115 15.61 -16.41 19.88
N ALA A 116 15.93 -15.50 20.81
CA ALA A 116 15.45 -14.12 20.77
C ALA A 116 16.04 -13.35 19.57
N GLU A 117 17.33 -13.55 19.28
CA GLU A 117 17.96 -12.90 18.13
C GLU A 117 17.37 -13.39 16.80
N LYS A 118 17.05 -14.69 16.70
CA LYS A 118 16.42 -15.26 15.51
C LYS A 118 15.04 -14.66 15.21
N SER A 119 14.22 -14.40 16.24
CA SER A 119 12.89 -13.81 16.06
C SER A 119 12.95 -12.31 15.78
N LEU A 120 13.90 -11.60 16.39
CA LEU A 120 14.08 -10.15 16.20
C LEU A 120 14.89 -9.80 14.95
N GLY A 121 15.60 -10.77 14.37
CA GLY A 121 16.47 -10.57 13.24
C GLY A 121 15.82 -9.80 12.07
N PRO A 122 14.70 -10.28 11.50
CA PRO A 122 14.05 -9.59 10.39
C PRO A 122 13.67 -8.14 10.68
N LEU A 123 13.30 -7.83 11.92
CA LEU A 123 12.98 -6.46 12.35
C LEU A 123 14.24 -5.58 12.37
N MET A 124 15.35 -6.10 12.89
CA MET A 124 16.64 -5.40 12.88
C MET A 124 17.14 -5.16 11.46
N ASP A 125 16.97 -6.12 10.55
CA ASP A 125 17.33 -5.96 9.14
C ASP A 125 16.54 -4.84 8.48
N ALA A 126 15.23 -4.79 8.70
CA ALA A 126 14.38 -3.75 8.14
C ALA A 126 14.80 -2.35 8.62
N MET A 127 15.01 -2.18 9.94
CA MET A 127 15.46 -0.91 10.51
C MET A 127 16.83 -0.49 9.99
N LEU A 128 17.76 -1.45 9.87
CA LEU A 128 19.11 -1.18 9.38
C LEU A 128 19.09 -0.85 7.87
N ALA A 129 18.33 -1.58 7.06
CA ALA A 129 18.16 -1.33 5.64
C ALA A 129 17.58 0.08 5.40
N ASP A 130 16.49 0.43 6.09
CA ASP A 130 15.88 1.76 5.99
C ASP A 130 16.88 2.88 6.33
N ARG A 131 17.67 2.69 7.40
CA ARG A 131 18.70 3.65 7.80
C ARG A 131 19.78 3.79 6.74
N MET A 132 20.27 2.68 6.18
CA MET A 132 21.30 2.68 5.13
C MET A 132 20.82 3.41 3.87
N VAL A 133 19.58 3.17 3.43
CA VAL A 133 18.99 3.87 2.28
C VAL A 133 18.94 5.37 2.50
N LYS A 134 18.47 5.80 3.67
CA LYS A 134 18.34 7.22 4.02
C LYS A 134 19.69 7.91 4.19
N SER A 135 20.70 7.22 4.71
CA SER A 135 22.02 7.83 4.98
C SER A 135 22.91 7.95 3.75
N HIS A 136 22.81 7.03 2.77
CA HIS A 136 23.77 6.94 1.67
C HIS A 136 23.32 7.56 0.34
N GLN A 137 22.12 8.15 0.26
CA GLN A 137 21.61 8.84 -0.96
C GLN A 137 21.92 8.07 -2.26
N PHE A 138 21.43 6.83 -2.36
CA PHE A 138 21.68 5.99 -3.53
C PHE A 138 21.12 6.62 -4.81
N ALA A 139 21.96 6.78 -5.84
CA ALA A 139 21.52 7.29 -7.15
C ALA A 139 20.38 6.44 -7.78
N LEU A 140 20.33 5.15 -7.44
CA LEU A 140 19.23 4.26 -7.83
C LEU A 140 17.88 4.71 -7.27
N VAL A 141 17.84 5.19 -6.01
CA VAL A 141 16.62 5.71 -5.39
C VAL A 141 16.13 6.93 -6.16
N ASP A 142 17.02 7.87 -6.49
CA ASP A 142 16.64 9.06 -7.24
C ASP A 142 16.11 8.71 -8.63
N ARG A 143 16.71 7.71 -9.30
CA ARG A 143 16.22 7.23 -10.60
C ARG A 143 14.83 6.61 -10.49
N ILE A 144 14.61 5.70 -9.54
CA ILE A 144 13.32 5.04 -9.32
C ILE A 144 12.27 6.09 -8.93
N ALA A 145 12.60 7.03 -8.04
CA ALA A 145 11.70 8.11 -7.66
C ALA A 145 11.30 8.97 -8.87
N ALA A 146 12.25 9.31 -9.75
CA ALA A 146 11.95 10.03 -10.99
C ALA A 146 11.00 9.24 -11.91
N ASP A 147 11.23 7.94 -12.05
CA ASP A 147 10.37 7.06 -12.86
C ASP A 147 8.96 6.92 -12.23
N LEU A 148 8.86 6.78 -10.91
CA LEU A 148 7.58 6.76 -10.18
C LEU A 148 6.79 8.06 -10.34
N ARG A 149 7.46 9.23 -10.29
CA ARG A 149 6.80 10.52 -10.52
C ARG A 149 6.21 10.58 -11.93
N ARG A 150 6.97 10.17 -12.96
CA ARG A 150 6.49 10.15 -14.36
C ARG A 150 5.22 9.30 -14.51
N VAL A 151 5.21 8.10 -13.93
CA VAL A 151 4.05 7.20 -13.98
C VAL A 151 2.84 7.81 -13.25
N SER A 152 3.06 8.41 -12.08
CA SER A 152 1.97 9.05 -11.32
C SER A 152 1.34 10.25 -12.04
N THR A 153 2.13 11.06 -12.76
CA THR A 153 1.63 12.20 -13.53
C THR A 153 0.83 11.77 -14.76
N ASP A 154 1.27 10.73 -15.47
CA ASP A 154 0.56 10.18 -16.63
C ASP A 154 -0.82 9.62 -16.24
N ARG A 155 -0.89 9.01 -15.06
CA ARG A 155 -2.15 8.49 -14.50
C ARG A 155 -3.11 9.55 -13.98
N LEU A 156 -2.63 10.75 -13.64
CA LEU A 156 -3.46 11.89 -13.24
C LEU A 156 -3.95 12.71 -14.45
N ALA A 157 -3.47 12.41 -15.66
CA ALA A 157 -3.87 13.05 -16.91
C ALA A 157 -5.14 12.51 -17.64
N PRO A 158 -6.10 11.74 -17.05
CA PRO A 158 -7.31 11.34 -17.75
C PRO A 158 -8.57 12.05 -17.23
N ASP A 159 -8.67 13.38 -17.36
CA ASP A 159 -9.96 14.09 -17.43
C ASP A 159 -9.81 15.54 -17.92
N ALA A 160 -9.05 15.77 -19.00
CA ALA A 160 -9.27 16.99 -19.74
C ALA A 160 -10.67 16.87 -20.35
N PRO A 161 -11.60 17.82 -20.12
CA PRO A 161 -12.94 17.77 -20.68
C PRO A 161 -12.78 17.62 -22.19
N GLN A 162 -13.12 16.44 -22.70
CA GLN A 162 -13.27 16.23 -24.13
C GLN A 162 -14.22 17.35 -24.58
N PRO A 163 -13.82 18.21 -25.55
CA PRO A 163 -14.75 19.16 -26.11
C PRO A 163 -15.93 18.34 -26.63
N SER A 164 -17.04 18.42 -25.92
CA SER A 164 -18.31 17.89 -26.40
C SER A 164 -18.61 18.64 -27.68
N ASP A 165 -18.32 18.01 -28.82
CA ASP A 165 -18.71 18.39 -30.19
C ASP A 165 -20.25 18.34 -30.37
N ASP A 166 -21.02 18.58 -29.31
CA ASP A 166 -22.48 18.73 -29.31
C ASP A 166 -22.90 20.19 -29.56
N ALA A 167 -22.06 20.96 -30.25
CA ALA A 167 -22.49 22.17 -30.96
C ALA A 167 -23.11 21.80 -32.33
N SER A 168 -24.04 20.85 -32.33
CA SER A 168 -24.96 20.60 -33.44
C SER A 168 -26.29 21.31 -33.14
N ASP A 169 -26.24 22.64 -33.04
CA ASP A 169 -27.44 23.48 -32.98
C ASP A 169 -27.63 24.19 -34.33
N GLY A 170 -28.70 23.80 -35.03
CA GLY A 170 -29.51 24.66 -35.89
C GLY A 170 -28.89 25.31 -37.13
N THR A 171 -29.18 24.76 -38.31
CA THR A 171 -29.56 25.62 -39.46
C THR A 171 -30.73 24.98 -40.24
N PRO A 172 -31.86 25.68 -40.42
CA PRO A 172 -33.04 25.16 -41.11
C PRO A 172 -32.86 25.26 -42.63
N LEU A 173 -32.79 24.13 -43.34
CA LEU A 173 -32.74 24.13 -44.81
C LEU A 173 -34.16 24.09 -45.39
N ALA A 174 -34.57 25.29 -45.79
CA ALA A 174 -35.51 25.65 -46.85
C ALA A 174 -36.19 24.54 -47.66
N THR A 175 -37.52 24.65 -47.68
CA THR A 175 -38.49 24.30 -48.72
C THR A 175 -37.94 24.23 -50.15
N PRO A 176 -38.11 23.09 -50.85
CA PRO A 176 -38.27 23.09 -52.30
C PRO A 176 -39.74 22.89 -52.67
N ALA A 177 -40.30 23.92 -53.33
CA ALA A 177 -41.59 23.89 -54.00
C ALA A 177 -41.60 22.80 -55.07
N GLN A 178 -42.42 21.76 -54.86
CA GLN A 178 -42.65 20.71 -55.84
C GLN A 178 -43.74 21.17 -56.82
N GLN A 179 -43.30 21.89 -57.84
CA GLN A 179 -44.06 22.16 -59.05
C GLN A 179 -43.96 20.93 -59.97
N VAL A 180 -44.99 20.73 -60.80
CA VAL A 180 -45.04 19.85 -61.98
C VAL A 180 -45.62 18.44 -61.77
N ARG A 181 -46.89 18.30 -62.17
CA ARG A 181 -47.59 17.19 -62.87
C ARG A 181 -49.08 17.49 -62.71
N ARG A 182 -49.98 17.60 -63.69
CA ARG A 182 -50.26 17.09 -65.06
C ARG A 182 -51.54 17.88 -65.46
N ALA A 183 -52.04 18.02 -66.68
CA ALA A 183 -51.71 17.79 -68.08
C ALA A 183 -52.93 18.38 -68.84
N PRO A 184 -52.80 18.94 -70.05
CA PRO A 184 -53.94 19.17 -70.93
C PRO A 184 -54.09 18.01 -71.92
N LEU A 185 -55.32 17.53 -72.10
CA LEU A 185 -55.92 17.03 -73.36
C LEU A 185 -57.40 16.70 -73.11
#